data_AF-A0A1P8YE91-F1
#
_entry.id   AF-A0A1P8YE91-F1
#
_cell.length_a   1.000
_cell.length_b   1.000
_cell.length_c   1.000
_cell.angle_alpha   90.00
_cell.angle_beta   90.00
_cell.angle_gamma   90.00
#
_symmetry.space_group_name_H-M   'P 1'
#
loop_
_entity.id
_entity.type
_entity.pdbx_description
1 polymer ?
#
loop_
_entity_poly.entity_id
_entity_poly.type
_entity_poly.pdbx_seq_one_letter_code
_entity_poly.pdbx_strand_id
1 'polypeptide(L)'
;MDGELTKPEPLPDAIRRTRRSAGLTLRELAGRLAISPATLSAIENGKTGVSVERLHALAGALGTTAAQLMGDAGTTSARGHSTADRRVRTSRRESPGAATAATQSAGDWRVFPSLRIDPVLAAAIDSFVETGYHGATMRSIAERAGMSVPGMYHHYRDKQELLVRALDLTMDELHWRVRAARDQGTGGIERVGLIVEALALYHTHRRELAFIGASEMRSLEPANRARITDSRNQIQYLLDDEIDAAIAEGSLTTRHPRDAGRAISTMCTSLPQWFRIDGPSSPEQIAAEYARFALDLLGQG
;
A
#
# COMPACT_ATOMS: atom_id res chain seq x y z
N MET A 1 -28.81 -16.49 39.25
CA MET A 1 -29.73 -16.20 38.13
C MET A 1 -28.84 -15.69 37.03
N ASP A 2 -28.37 -16.62 36.21
CA ASP A 2 -27.04 -16.50 35.66
C ASP A 2 -27.13 -15.90 34.25
N GLY A 3 -26.78 -14.63 34.15
CA GLY A 3 -26.70 -13.90 32.89
C GLY A 3 -25.48 -14.38 32.11
N GLU A 4 -25.65 -15.45 31.34
CA GLU A 4 -24.62 -15.96 30.43
C GLU A 4 -24.35 -14.92 29.34
N LEU A 5 -23.29 -14.13 29.53
CA LEU A 5 -22.84 -13.10 28.59
C LEU A 5 -22.43 -13.76 27.27
N THR A 6 -23.40 -13.81 26.36
CA THR A 6 -23.27 -14.43 25.05
C THR A 6 -22.25 -13.64 24.25
N LYS A 7 -21.19 -14.31 23.76
CA LYS A 7 -20.19 -13.65 22.90
C LYS A 7 -20.87 -13.07 21.66
N PRO A 8 -20.50 -11.85 21.21
CA PRO A 8 -21.08 -11.27 20.00
C PRO A 8 -20.86 -12.22 18.81
N GLU A 9 -21.92 -12.42 18.03
CA GLU A 9 -21.89 -13.29 16.85
C GLU A 9 -20.87 -12.75 15.83
N PRO A 10 -20.05 -13.61 15.19
CA PRO A 10 -19.15 -13.19 14.14
C PRO A 10 -19.91 -12.50 13.00
N LEU A 11 -19.40 -11.34 12.54
CA LEU A 11 -20.02 -10.55 11.47
C LEU A 11 -20.42 -11.36 10.21
N PRO A 12 -19.64 -12.36 9.71
CA PRO A 12 -20.06 -13.23 8.61
C PRO A 12 -21.37 -13.99 8.87
N ASP A 13 -21.54 -14.48 10.09
CA ASP A 13 -22.72 -15.24 10.51
C ASP A 13 -23.90 -14.30 10.76
N ALA A 14 -23.67 -13.12 11.35
CA ALA A 14 -24.69 -12.08 11.50
C ALA A 14 -25.26 -11.60 10.15
N ILE A 15 -24.40 -11.38 9.13
CA ILE A 15 -24.82 -11.04 7.76
C ILE A 15 -25.65 -12.18 7.16
N ARG A 16 -25.16 -13.42 7.25
CA ARG A 16 -25.83 -14.62 6.73
C ARG A 16 -27.20 -14.85 7.36
N ARG A 17 -27.29 -14.71 8.69
CA ARG A 17 -28.50 -14.83 9.50
C ARG A 17 -29.52 -13.76 9.09
N THR A 18 -29.08 -12.51 9.03
CA THR A 18 -29.93 -11.36 8.68
C THR A 18 -30.45 -11.46 7.24
N ARG A 19 -29.63 -11.92 6.27
CA ARG A 19 -30.09 -12.19 4.91
C ARG A 19 -31.17 -13.27 4.88
N ARG A 20 -30.99 -14.36 5.63
CA ARG A 20 -31.97 -15.47 5.70
C ARG A 20 -33.28 -15.03 6.36
N SER A 21 -33.23 -14.24 7.43
CA SER A 21 -34.45 -13.71 8.07
C SER A 21 -35.18 -12.68 7.20
N ALA A 22 -34.45 -11.95 6.34
CA ALA A 22 -35.04 -11.07 5.32
C ALA A 22 -35.60 -11.84 4.10
N GLY A 23 -35.56 -13.18 4.10
CA GLY A 23 -36.06 -14.02 3.00
C GLY A 23 -35.23 -13.99 1.72
N LEU A 24 -34.08 -13.31 1.71
CA LEU A 24 -33.30 -13.07 0.49
C LEU A 24 -32.40 -14.26 0.15
N THR A 25 -32.41 -14.67 -1.11
CA THR A 25 -31.37 -15.57 -1.64
C THR A 25 -30.03 -14.85 -1.72
N LEU A 26 -28.95 -15.63 -1.77
CA LEU A 26 -27.59 -15.12 -1.91
C LEU A 26 -27.37 -14.40 -3.26
N ARG A 27 -28.14 -14.72 -4.31
CA ARG A 27 -28.08 -13.98 -5.58
C ARG A 27 -28.79 -12.63 -5.51
N GLU A 28 -29.93 -12.54 -4.84
CA GLU A 28 -30.71 -11.29 -4.74
C GLU A 28 -29.97 -10.23 -3.91
N LEU A 29 -29.39 -10.60 -2.75
CA LEU A 29 -28.59 -9.64 -1.99
C LEU A 29 -27.33 -9.21 -2.75
N ALA A 30 -26.66 -10.13 -3.45
CA ALA A 30 -25.52 -9.79 -4.29
C ALA A 30 -25.90 -8.83 -5.43
N GLY A 31 -27.05 -9.04 -6.07
CA GLY A 31 -27.61 -8.14 -7.08
C GLY A 31 -27.95 -6.75 -6.54
N ARG A 32 -28.60 -6.65 -5.36
CA ARG A 32 -28.86 -5.35 -4.68
C ARG A 32 -27.60 -4.56 -4.37
N LEU A 33 -26.47 -5.24 -4.18
CA LEU A 33 -25.17 -4.67 -3.85
C LEU A 33 -24.26 -4.48 -5.08
N ALA A 34 -24.73 -4.82 -6.29
CA ALA A 34 -23.93 -4.84 -7.51
C ALA A 34 -22.60 -5.63 -7.41
N ILE A 35 -22.58 -6.71 -6.60
CA ILE A 35 -21.42 -7.62 -6.45
C ILE A 35 -21.73 -9.03 -6.97
N SER A 36 -20.69 -9.82 -7.21
CA SER A 36 -20.89 -11.22 -7.59
C SER A 36 -21.45 -12.06 -6.42
N PRO A 37 -22.28 -13.09 -6.69
CA PRO A 37 -22.66 -14.07 -5.67
C PRO A 37 -21.46 -14.75 -5.01
N ALA A 38 -20.34 -14.95 -5.74
CA ALA A 38 -19.12 -15.50 -5.16
C ALA A 38 -18.51 -14.56 -4.10
N THR A 39 -18.55 -13.25 -4.32
CA THR A 39 -18.10 -12.23 -3.36
C THR A 39 -18.94 -12.24 -2.09
N LEU A 40 -20.28 -12.28 -2.21
CA LEU A 40 -21.15 -12.35 -1.04
C LEU A 40 -20.99 -13.68 -0.28
N SER A 41 -20.80 -14.79 -0.99
CA SER A 41 -20.48 -16.09 -0.38
C SER A 41 -19.13 -16.07 0.35
N ALA A 42 -18.12 -15.38 -0.16
CA ALA A 42 -16.83 -15.25 0.52
C ALA A 42 -16.95 -14.43 1.82
N ILE A 43 -17.75 -13.35 1.79
CA ILE A 43 -18.08 -12.53 2.97
C ILE A 43 -18.81 -13.36 4.02
N GLU A 44 -19.92 -14.03 3.67
CA GLU A 44 -20.70 -14.82 4.62
C GLU A 44 -19.97 -16.03 5.19
N ASN A 45 -18.90 -16.51 4.54
CA ASN A 45 -18.06 -17.60 5.04
C ASN A 45 -16.77 -17.11 5.73
N GLY A 46 -16.63 -15.81 6.01
CA GLY A 46 -15.45 -15.24 6.67
C GLY A 46 -14.15 -15.34 5.86
N LYS A 47 -14.22 -15.69 4.56
CA LYS A 47 -13.06 -15.84 3.67
C LYS A 47 -12.56 -14.50 3.13
N THR A 48 -13.30 -13.42 3.34
CA THR A 48 -12.92 -12.06 2.93
C THR A 48 -13.54 -11.05 3.90
N GLY A 49 -12.73 -10.10 4.38
CA GLY A 49 -13.19 -9.03 5.25
C GLY A 49 -14.14 -8.04 4.54
N VAL A 50 -14.91 -7.31 5.33
CA VAL A 50 -15.87 -6.29 4.85
C VAL A 50 -15.33 -4.90 5.21
N SER A 51 -15.25 -3.98 4.23
CA SER A 51 -14.92 -2.58 4.50
C SER A 51 -16.10 -1.86 5.17
N VAL A 52 -15.85 -0.79 5.92
CA VAL A 52 -16.89 -0.01 6.63
C VAL A 52 -18.00 0.46 5.68
N GLU A 53 -17.64 1.05 4.54
CA GLU A 53 -18.57 1.43 3.47
C GLU A 53 -19.43 0.25 2.99
N ARG A 54 -18.83 -0.92 2.77
CA ARG A 54 -19.54 -2.12 2.31
C ARG A 54 -20.42 -2.73 3.39
N LEU A 55 -20.04 -2.57 4.66
CA LEU A 55 -20.86 -2.95 5.81
C LEU A 55 -22.10 -2.05 5.91
N HIS A 56 -21.98 -0.75 5.67
CA HIS A 56 -23.13 0.15 5.57
C HIS A 56 -24.03 -0.18 4.37
N ALA A 57 -23.46 -0.51 3.20
CA ALA A 57 -24.23 -0.95 2.04
C ALA A 57 -24.97 -2.28 2.31
N LEU A 58 -24.31 -3.26 2.94
CA LEU A 58 -24.91 -4.52 3.40
C LEU A 58 -26.06 -4.27 4.38
N ALA A 59 -25.84 -3.43 5.40
CA ALA A 59 -26.84 -3.05 6.37
C ALA A 59 -28.07 -2.42 5.70
N GLY A 60 -27.87 -1.45 4.80
CA GLY A 60 -28.95 -0.81 4.03
C GLY A 60 -29.73 -1.79 3.15
N ALA A 61 -29.05 -2.66 2.41
CA ALA A 61 -29.69 -3.68 1.55
C ALA A 61 -30.45 -4.77 2.34
N LEU A 62 -30.11 -4.94 3.63
CA LEU A 62 -30.73 -5.83 4.59
C LEU A 62 -31.79 -5.16 5.50
N GLY A 63 -31.98 -3.83 5.41
CA GLY A 63 -32.91 -3.10 6.27
C GLY A 63 -32.50 -3.01 7.74
N THR A 64 -31.20 -3.01 8.04
CA THR A 64 -30.62 -2.96 9.39
C THR A 64 -29.52 -1.89 9.48
N THR A 65 -28.80 -1.83 10.59
CA THR A 65 -27.66 -0.94 10.80
C THR A 65 -26.34 -1.72 10.91
N ALA A 66 -25.22 -1.07 10.57
CA ALA A 66 -23.89 -1.66 10.76
C ALA A 66 -23.63 -2.01 12.25
N ALA A 67 -24.11 -1.15 13.14
CA ALA A 67 -24.20 -1.33 14.60
C ALA A 67 -24.84 -2.68 14.99
N GLN A 68 -26.06 -2.95 14.51
CA GLN A 68 -26.79 -4.19 14.77
C GLN A 68 -26.13 -5.44 14.15
N LEU A 69 -25.45 -5.31 13.01
CA LEU A 69 -24.65 -6.40 12.42
C LEU A 69 -23.34 -6.67 13.18
N MET A 70 -22.80 -5.68 13.91
CA MET A 70 -21.61 -5.81 14.76
C MET A 70 -21.93 -6.10 16.23
N GLY A 71 -23.21 -6.03 16.63
CA GLY A 71 -23.67 -6.33 17.99
C GLY A 71 -23.40 -5.24 19.04
N ASP A 72 -23.22 -3.97 18.62
CA ASP A 72 -23.00 -2.77 19.45
C ASP A 72 -22.23 -2.95 20.78
N ALA A 73 -20.95 -3.27 20.60
CA ALA A 73 -19.77 -2.71 21.28
C ALA A 73 -19.86 -2.22 22.75
N GLY A 74 -19.08 -2.91 23.60
CA GLY A 74 -18.55 -2.37 24.85
C GLY A 74 -17.04 -2.57 24.99
N THR A 75 -16.27 -1.49 24.86
CA THR A 75 -14.92 -1.26 25.43
C THR A 75 -13.69 -2.01 24.88
N THR A 76 -12.62 -1.23 24.70
CA THR A 76 -11.21 -1.60 24.46
C THR A 76 -10.59 -2.59 25.46
N SER A 77 -9.65 -3.45 25.02
CA SER A 77 -8.23 -3.43 25.43
C SER A 77 -7.45 -4.67 24.95
N ALA A 78 -6.11 -4.61 25.04
CA ALA A 78 -5.16 -5.60 24.53
C ALA A 78 -4.71 -6.64 25.58
N ARG A 79 -4.26 -7.81 25.08
CA ARG A 79 -3.10 -8.65 25.52
C ARG A 79 -3.38 -10.17 25.53
N GLY A 80 -2.48 -10.92 24.88
CA GLY A 80 -1.73 -11.97 25.57
C GLY A 80 -1.93 -13.44 25.14
N HIS A 81 -0.83 -14.20 25.26
CA HIS A 81 -0.69 -15.67 25.20
C HIS A 81 -0.64 -16.26 23.76
N SER A 82 0.42 -16.95 23.28
CA SER A 82 1.38 -17.91 23.87
C SER A 82 0.66 -19.16 24.40
N THR A 83 0.88 -20.42 23.98
CA THR A 83 2.01 -21.13 23.35
C THR A 83 1.51 -21.94 22.11
N ALA A 84 2.16 -22.93 21.46
CA ALA A 84 3.43 -23.63 21.70
C ALA A 84 4.11 -24.15 20.41
N ASP A 85 5.44 -24.23 20.48
CA ASP A 85 6.33 -25.32 20.05
C ASP A 85 5.90 -26.34 18.97
N ARG A 86 6.63 -26.34 17.83
CA ARG A 86 7.26 -27.58 17.34
C ARG A 86 8.51 -27.29 16.52
N ARG A 87 9.69 -27.58 17.10
CA ARG A 87 10.98 -27.56 16.39
C ARG A 87 11.05 -28.61 15.27
N VAL A 88 11.51 -28.21 14.08
CA VAL A 88 12.23 -29.11 13.15
C VAL A 88 13.50 -28.38 12.70
N ARG A 89 14.63 -29.11 12.70
CA ARG A 89 15.97 -28.55 12.58
C ARG A 89 16.49 -28.67 11.15
N THR A 90 16.97 -27.54 10.61
CA THR A 90 18.12 -27.42 9.70
C THR A 90 18.25 -28.38 8.50
N SER A 91 18.20 -27.83 7.28
CA SER A 91 19.31 -28.03 6.34
C SER A 91 19.60 -26.73 5.57
N ARG A 92 20.89 -26.37 5.49
CA ARG A 92 21.42 -25.19 4.82
C ARG A 92 21.69 -25.53 3.36
N ARG A 93 21.13 -24.78 2.42
CA ARG A 93 21.57 -24.77 1.02
C ARG A 93 21.76 -23.34 0.55
N GLU A 94 23.00 -23.01 0.26
CA GLU A 94 23.38 -21.74 -0.35
C GLU A 94 22.80 -21.63 -1.75
N SER A 95 22.36 -20.43 -2.13
CA SER A 95 21.96 -20.09 -3.49
C SER A 95 22.90 -19.01 -4.03
N PRO A 96 23.80 -19.34 -4.97
CA PRO A 96 24.59 -18.33 -5.68
C PRO A 96 23.78 -17.75 -6.84
N GLY A 97 23.94 -16.45 -7.15
CA GLY A 97 23.27 -15.88 -8.33
C GLY A 97 23.05 -14.38 -8.39
N ALA A 98 23.90 -13.54 -7.79
CA ALA A 98 23.89 -12.11 -8.08
C ALA A 98 24.59 -11.86 -9.44
N ALA A 99 23.82 -11.65 -10.53
CA ALA A 99 24.36 -11.17 -11.81
C ALA A 99 23.26 -10.67 -12.78
N THR A 100 22.69 -9.49 -12.52
CA THR A 100 22.29 -8.52 -13.58
C THR A 100 21.97 -7.16 -12.96
N ALA A 101 22.92 -6.60 -12.22
CA ALA A 101 22.92 -5.17 -11.94
C ALA A 101 23.19 -4.43 -13.26
N ALA A 102 22.12 -4.08 -13.97
CA ALA A 102 22.22 -3.20 -15.12
C ALA A 102 22.68 -1.83 -14.62
N THR A 103 23.95 -1.50 -14.86
CA THR A 103 24.56 -0.21 -14.53
C THR A 103 23.78 0.92 -15.20
N GLN A 104 22.85 1.53 -14.47
CA GLN A 104 22.25 2.79 -14.89
C GLN A 104 23.30 3.88 -14.69
N SER A 105 23.56 4.63 -15.76
CA SER A 105 24.32 5.88 -15.72
C SER A 105 23.76 6.79 -14.62
N ALA A 106 24.64 7.54 -13.94
CA ALA A 106 24.26 8.48 -12.89
C ALA A 106 23.42 9.64 -13.47
N GLY A 107 22.12 9.40 -13.61
CA GLY A 107 21.14 10.41 -13.97
C GLY A 107 20.87 11.35 -12.80
N ASP A 108 20.33 12.53 -13.12
CA ASP A 108 19.80 13.43 -12.09
C ASP A 108 18.54 12.82 -11.47
N TRP A 109 18.54 12.67 -10.14
CA TRP A 109 17.42 12.12 -9.38
C TRP A 109 16.20 13.05 -9.32
N ARG A 110 16.31 14.29 -9.80
CA ARG A 110 15.16 15.19 -10.02
C ARG A 110 14.47 14.98 -11.37
N VAL A 111 15.08 14.25 -12.31
CA VAL A 111 14.54 14.06 -13.66
C VAL A 111 13.71 12.78 -13.75
N PHE A 112 12.49 12.87 -14.30
CA PHE A 112 11.54 11.76 -14.42
C PHE A 112 11.26 11.41 -15.90
N PRO A 113 12.18 10.70 -16.58
CA PRO A 113 11.92 10.24 -17.94
C PRO A 113 10.79 9.21 -17.94
N SER A 114 10.14 9.01 -19.09
CA SER A 114 9.15 7.94 -19.29
C SER A 114 9.74 6.57 -18.90
N LEU A 115 8.96 5.77 -18.17
CA LEU A 115 9.39 4.43 -17.78
C LEU A 115 9.53 3.52 -19.00
N ARG A 116 10.63 2.78 -19.07
CA ARG A 116 10.85 1.73 -20.07
C ARG A 116 10.29 0.42 -19.54
N ILE A 117 8.98 0.26 -19.68
CA ILE A 117 8.21 -0.95 -19.35
C ILE A 117 7.60 -1.55 -20.62
N ASP A 118 7.30 -2.84 -20.60
CA ASP A 118 6.61 -3.51 -21.69
C ASP A 118 5.10 -3.17 -21.72
N PRO A 119 4.40 -3.39 -22.85
CA PRO A 119 2.99 -3.06 -22.99
C PRO A 119 2.05 -3.81 -22.02
N VAL A 120 2.41 -5.01 -21.56
CA VAL A 120 1.57 -5.76 -20.61
C VAL A 120 1.65 -5.11 -19.24
N LEU A 121 2.85 -4.75 -18.78
CA LEU A 121 3.03 -4.11 -17.48
C LEU A 121 2.40 -2.70 -17.46
N ALA A 122 2.50 -1.95 -18.55
CA ALA A 122 1.79 -0.67 -18.70
C ALA A 122 0.27 -0.87 -18.58
N ALA A 123 -0.31 -1.77 -19.40
CA ALA A 123 -1.74 -2.09 -19.36
C ALA A 123 -2.21 -2.62 -17.98
N ALA A 124 -1.34 -3.32 -17.24
CA ALA A 124 -1.63 -3.79 -15.90
C ALA A 124 -1.68 -2.64 -14.88
N ILE A 125 -0.73 -1.70 -14.94
CA ILE A 125 -0.71 -0.48 -14.11
C ILE A 125 -2.00 0.31 -14.33
N ASP A 126 -2.35 0.63 -15.58
CA ASP A 126 -3.58 1.36 -15.91
C ASP A 126 -4.83 0.62 -15.36
N SER A 127 -4.89 -0.71 -15.56
CA SER A 127 -6.01 -1.53 -15.09
C SER A 127 -6.14 -1.54 -13.56
N PHE A 128 -5.01 -1.54 -12.83
CA PHE A 128 -4.98 -1.50 -11.37
C PHE A 128 -5.36 -0.11 -10.83
N VAL A 129 -4.99 0.97 -11.51
CA VAL A 129 -5.40 2.35 -11.15
C VAL A 129 -6.90 2.54 -11.36
N GLU A 130 -7.43 2.14 -12.51
CA GLU A 130 -8.84 2.35 -12.86
C GLU A 130 -9.82 1.44 -12.10
N THR A 131 -9.47 0.16 -11.91
CA THR A 131 -10.42 -0.86 -11.41
C THR A 131 -9.98 -1.56 -10.13
N GLY A 132 -8.82 -1.19 -9.58
CA GLY A 132 -8.18 -1.88 -8.47
C GLY A 132 -7.64 -3.27 -8.86
N TYR A 133 -6.75 -3.84 -8.03
CA TYR A 133 -6.17 -5.15 -8.32
C TYR A 133 -7.24 -6.24 -8.50
N HIS A 134 -8.32 -6.20 -7.70
CA HIS A 134 -9.36 -7.22 -7.75
C HIS A 134 -10.33 -7.07 -8.94
N GLY A 135 -10.52 -5.86 -9.48
CA GLY A 135 -11.33 -5.62 -10.68
C GLY A 135 -10.61 -6.05 -11.97
N ALA A 136 -9.30 -5.79 -12.04
CA ALA A 136 -8.49 -6.18 -13.19
C ALA A 136 -8.43 -7.71 -13.37
N THR A 137 -8.43 -8.17 -14.62
CA THR A 137 -8.29 -9.59 -14.98
C THR A 137 -7.16 -9.79 -15.99
N MET A 138 -6.59 -11.00 -16.06
CA MET A 138 -5.61 -11.35 -17.09
C MET A 138 -6.17 -11.12 -18.51
N ARG A 139 -7.48 -11.31 -18.73
CA ARG A 139 -8.11 -11.03 -20.03
C ARG A 139 -8.16 -9.55 -20.36
N SER A 140 -8.63 -8.71 -19.43
CA SER A 140 -8.76 -7.26 -19.65
C SER A 140 -7.40 -6.57 -19.80
N ILE A 141 -6.37 -7.07 -19.11
CA ILE A 141 -4.98 -6.59 -19.27
C ILE A 141 -4.44 -6.96 -20.66
N ALA A 142 -4.61 -8.21 -21.11
CA ALA A 142 -4.18 -8.63 -22.44
C ALA A 142 -4.88 -7.84 -23.56
N GLU A 143 -6.19 -7.64 -23.44
CA GLU A 143 -7.00 -6.84 -24.37
C GLU A 143 -6.49 -5.39 -24.46
N ARG A 144 -6.23 -4.74 -23.32
CA ARG A 144 -5.65 -3.39 -23.25
C ARG A 144 -4.23 -3.30 -23.81
N ALA A 145 -3.42 -4.34 -23.60
CA ALA A 145 -2.07 -4.43 -24.16
C ALA A 145 -2.05 -4.72 -25.68
N GLY A 146 -3.21 -4.96 -26.31
CA GLY A 146 -3.29 -5.39 -27.72
C GLY A 146 -2.74 -6.80 -27.96
N MET A 147 -2.73 -7.66 -26.93
CA MET A 147 -2.12 -8.98 -26.94
C MET A 147 -3.13 -10.11 -26.73
N SER A 148 -2.79 -11.32 -27.20
CA SER A 148 -3.56 -12.51 -26.85
C SER A 148 -3.27 -12.94 -25.40
N VAL A 149 -4.27 -13.51 -24.73
CA VAL A 149 -4.11 -14.05 -23.37
C VAL A 149 -2.98 -15.11 -23.28
N PRO A 150 -2.86 -16.09 -24.20
CA PRO A 150 -1.69 -16.99 -24.21
C PRO A 150 -0.37 -16.25 -24.44
N GLY A 151 -0.36 -15.25 -25.34
CA GLY A 151 0.79 -14.38 -25.57
C GLY A 151 1.28 -13.71 -24.29
N MET A 152 0.37 -13.14 -23.51
CA MET A 152 0.66 -12.50 -22.23
C MET A 152 1.23 -13.48 -21.19
N TYR A 153 0.74 -14.72 -21.14
CA TYR A 153 1.25 -15.74 -20.22
C TYR A 153 2.70 -16.19 -20.50
N HIS A 154 3.27 -15.85 -21.66
CA HIS A 154 4.72 -16.02 -21.90
C HIS A 154 5.58 -14.95 -21.20
N HIS A 155 4.99 -13.79 -20.84
CA HIS A 155 5.68 -12.71 -20.14
C HIS A 155 5.42 -12.74 -18.62
N TYR A 156 4.17 -13.01 -18.23
CA TYR A 156 3.73 -12.97 -16.83
C TYR A 156 2.81 -14.15 -16.51
N ARG A 157 3.19 -14.95 -15.52
CA ARG A 157 2.51 -16.20 -15.11
C ARG A 157 1.11 -15.96 -14.58
N ASP A 158 0.92 -14.85 -13.87
CA ASP A 158 -0.34 -14.47 -13.24
C ASP A 158 -0.40 -12.96 -12.94
N LYS A 159 -1.51 -12.54 -12.33
CA LYS A 159 -1.76 -11.15 -11.94
C LYS A 159 -0.94 -10.71 -10.71
N GLN A 160 -0.49 -11.65 -9.86
CA GLN A 160 0.41 -11.33 -8.75
C GLN A 160 1.77 -10.89 -9.29
N GLU A 161 2.33 -11.59 -10.28
CA GLU A 161 3.62 -11.24 -10.87
C GLU A 161 3.61 -9.81 -11.45
N LEU A 162 2.52 -9.40 -12.09
CA LEU A 162 2.31 -8.02 -12.57
C LEU A 162 2.27 -6.99 -11.43
N LEU A 163 1.49 -7.25 -10.37
CA LEU A 163 1.43 -6.35 -9.21
C LEU A 163 2.78 -6.25 -8.50
N VAL A 164 3.46 -7.37 -8.29
CA VAL A 164 4.79 -7.45 -7.69
C VAL A 164 5.78 -6.67 -8.55
N ARG A 165 5.76 -6.83 -9.88
CA ARG A 165 6.69 -6.12 -10.77
C ARG A 165 6.47 -4.61 -10.76
N ALA A 166 5.23 -4.12 -10.70
CA ALA A 166 4.93 -2.70 -10.56
C ALA A 166 5.44 -2.13 -9.22
N LEU A 167 5.30 -2.89 -8.13
CA LEU A 167 5.80 -2.49 -6.81
C LEU A 167 7.32 -2.60 -6.69
N ASP A 168 7.96 -3.52 -7.41
CA ASP A 168 9.42 -3.60 -7.51
C ASP A 168 9.98 -2.38 -8.25
N LEU A 169 9.39 -1.98 -9.39
CA LEU A 169 9.76 -0.73 -10.07
C LEU A 169 9.62 0.49 -9.15
N THR A 170 8.56 0.52 -8.35
CA THR A 170 8.33 1.59 -7.35
C THR A 170 9.46 1.64 -6.33
N MET A 171 9.83 0.50 -5.74
CA MET A 171 10.85 0.46 -4.71
C MET A 171 12.26 0.67 -5.28
N ASP A 172 12.58 0.12 -6.45
CA ASP A 172 13.87 0.29 -7.13
C ASP A 172 14.14 1.79 -7.43
N GLU A 173 13.15 2.49 -8.01
CA GLU A 173 13.28 3.91 -8.34
C GLU A 173 13.32 4.80 -7.08
N LEU A 174 12.50 4.51 -6.06
CA LEU A 174 12.53 5.22 -4.78
C LEU A 174 13.86 5.05 -4.04
N HIS A 175 14.39 3.82 -3.94
CA HIS A 175 15.69 3.56 -3.29
C HIS A 175 16.83 4.29 -4.00
N TRP A 176 16.83 4.30 -5.33
CA TRP A 176 17.82 5.03 -6.10
C TRP A 176 17.71 6.55 -5.88
N ARG A 177 16.52 7.14 -6.02
CA ARG A 177 16.33 8.60 -5.87
C ARG A 177 16.65 9.07 -4.46
N VAL A 178 16.18 8.38 -3.42
CA VAL A 178 16.44 8.75 -2.00
C VAL A 178 17.93 8.71 -1.68
N ARG A 179 18.67 7.69 -2.17
CA ARG A 179 20.13 7.61 -1.96
C ARG A 179 20.87 8.69 -2.75
N ALA A 180 20.55 8.88 -4.03
CA ALA A 180 21.18 9.90 -4.86
C ALA A 180 20.91 11.34 -4.35
N ALA A 181 19.74 11.59 -3.77
CA ALA A 181 19.41 12.85 -3.12
C ALA A 181 20.20 13.06 -1.83
N ARG A 182 20.20 12.06 -0.95
CA ARG A 182 21.00 12.04 0.29
C ARG A 182 22.49 12.26 0.03
N ASP A 183 23.05 11.61 -0.98
CA ASP A 183 24.48 11.66 -1.28
C ASP A 183 24.92 13.02 -1.89
N GLN A 184 23.98 13.91 -2.26
CA GLN A 184 24.27 15.31 -2.59
C GLN A 184 24.36 16.23 -1.37
N GLY A 185 23.82 15.85 -0.22
CA GLY A 185 23.74 16.71 0.97
C GLY A 185 25.01 16.67 1.84
N THR A 186 25.43 17.85 2.28
CA THR A 186 26.66 18.08 3.05
C THR A 186 26.49 17.97 4.57
N GLY A 187 25.28 18.16 5.09
CA GLY A 187 24.92 17.98 6.51
C GLY A 187 23.51 17.41 6.69
N GLY A 188 23.14 17.04 7.92
CA GLY A 188 21.91 16.32 8.21
C GLY A 188 20.63 17.03 7.78
N ILE A 189 20.49 18.34 8.06
CA ILE A 189 19.31 19.13 7.60
C ILE A 189 19.16 19.08 6.09
N GLU A 190 20.25 19.30 5.36
CA GLU A 190 20.24 19.32 3.89
C GLU A 190 19.81 17.95 3.35
N ARG A 191 20.36 16.86 3.91
CA ARG A 191 19.99 15.49 3.51
C ARG A 191 18.54 15.16 3.82
N VAL A 192 18.02 15.55 4.99
CA VAL A 192 16.59 15.38 5.31
C VAL A 192 15.73 16.12 4.28
N GLY A 193 16.05 17.38 3.97
CA GLY A 193 15.34 18.16 2.93
C GLY A 193 15.36 17.47 1.56
N LEU A 194 16.53 17.03 1.11
CA LEU A 194 16.73 16.36 -0.19
C LEU A 194 16.01 15.00 -0.25
N ILE A 195 16.01 14.21 0.84
CA ILE A 195 15.25 12.96 0.93
C ILE A 195 13.75 13.22 0.80
N VAL A 196 13.22 14.23 1.49
CA VAL A 196 11.79 14.59 1.42
C VAL A 196 11.41 15.12 0.03
N GLU A 197 12.27 15.92 -0.59
CA GLU A 197 12.11 16.36 -1.98
C GLU A 197 12.05 15.15 -2.93
N ALA A 198 12.95 14.17 -2.79
CA ALA A 198 12.96 12.95 -3.61
C ALA A 198 11.70 12.09 -3.43
N LEU A 199 11.20 11.97 -2.20
CA LEU A 199 9.94 11.30 -1.91
C LEU A 199 8.75 12.04 -2.55
N ALA A 200 8.67 13.36 -2.39
CA ALA A 200 7.56 14.15 -2.92
C ALA A 200 7.55 14.20 -4.46
N LEU A 201 8.71 14.39 -5.10
CA LEU A 201 8.86 14.32 -6.56
C LEU A 201 8.45 12.93 -7.09
N TYR A 202 8.85 11.83 -6.43
CA TYR A 202 8.43 10.50 -6.86
C TYR A 202 6.90 10.35 -6.80
N HIS A 203 6.27 10.73 -5.69
CA HIS A 203 4.83 10.51 -5.52
C HIS A 203 3.95 11.43 -6.40
N THR A 204 4.52 12.52 -6.94
CA THR A 204 3.84 13.43 -7.89
C THR A 204 4.09 13.04 -9.35
N HIS A 205 5.32 12.70 -9.75
CA HIS A 205 5.67 12.28 -11.12
C HIS A 205 5.30 10.82 -11.43
N ARG A 206 5.38 9.90 -10.46
CA ARG A 206 5.02 8.47 -10.62
C ARG A 206 3.68 8.14 -9.96
N ARG A 207 2.74 9.08 -10.01
CA ARG A 207 1.47 9.07 -9.27
C ARG A 207 0.69 7.75 -9.37
N GLU A 208 0.64 7.12 -10.54
CA GLU A 208 -0.08 5.85 -10.77
C GLU A 208 0.56 4.67 -10.03
N LEU A 209 1.87 4.50 -10.16
CA LEU A 209 2.65 3.49 -9.41
C LEU A 209 2.60 3.76 -7.90
N ALA A 210 2.73 5.02 -7.49
CA ALA A 210 2.63 5.42 -6.09
C ALA A 210 1.23 5.15 -5.51
N PHE A 211 0.17 5.35 -6.28
CA PHE A 211 -1.21 5.02 -5.91
C PHE A 211 -1.40 3.51 -5.71
N ILE A 212 -0.94 2.67 -6.66
CA ILE A 212 -0.93 1.20 -6.51
C ILE A 212 -0.13 0.80 -5.26
N GLY A 213 0.99 1.47 -5.00
CA GLY A 213 1.80 1.34 -3.80
C GLY A 213 1.03 1.61 -2.50
N ALA A 214 0.14 2.59 -2.48
CA ALA A 214 -0.70 2.89 -1.33
C ALA A 214 -1.89 1.90 -1.20
N SER A 215 -2.58 1.58 -2.30
CA SER A 215 -3.88 0.90 -2.25
C SER A 215 -3.82 -0.63 -2.34
N GLU A 216 -2.87 -1.20 -3.08
CA GLU A 216 -2.88 -2.62 -3.46
C GLU A 216 -1.86 -3.50 -2.70
N MET A 217 -1.07 -2.95 -1.76
CA MET A 217 -0.27 -3.74 -0.81
C MET A 217 -1.09 -4.81 -0.08
N ARG A 218 -2.38 -4.52 0.15
CA ARG A 218 -3.34 -5.46 0.76
C ARG A 218 -3.65 -6.69 -0.10
N SER A 219 -3.30 -6.66 -1.37
CA SER A 219 -3.55 -7.72 -2.36
C SER A 219 -2.31 -8.55 -2.71
N LEU A 220 -1.14 -8.22 -2.17
CA LEU A 220 0.07 -9.05 -2.29
C LEU A 220 -0.03 -10.34 -1.46
N GLU A 221 0.47 -11.44 -2.01
CA GLU A 221 0.73 -12.67 -1.25
C GLU A 221 1.69 -12.41 -0.07
N PRO A 222 1.58 -13.14 1.06
CA PRO A 222 2.28 -12.81 2.31
C PRO A 222 3.79 -12.63 2.18
N ALA A 223 4.47 -13.46 1.39
CA ALA A 223 5.92 -13.38 1.20
C ALA A 223 6.34 -12.10 0.44
N ASN A 224 5.63 -11.74 -0.62
CA ASN A 224 5.89 -10.51 -1.38
C ASN A 224 5.53 -9.27 -0.56
N ARG A 225 4.43 -9.34 0.21
CA ARG A 225 4.03 -8.27 1.12
C ARG A 225 5.09 -7.96 2.16
N ALA A 226 5.65 -8.99 2.80
CA ALA A 226 6.74 -8.83 3.75
C ALA A 226 7.95 -8.15 3.07
N ARG A 227 8.41 -8.69 1.93
CA ARG A 227 9.54 -8.15 1.16
C ARG A 227 9.38 -6.66 0.77
N ILE A 228 8.21 -6.26 0.27
CA ILE A 228 7.95 -4.85 -0.07
C ILE A 228 7.81 -3.98 1.19
N THR A 229 7.27 -4.51 2.29
CA THR A 229 7.20 -3.79 3.58
C THR A 229 8.60 -3.54 4.13
N ASP A 230 9.47 -4.54 4.11
CA ASP A 230 10.88 -4.39 4.54
C ASP A 230 11.62 -3.38 3.65
N SER A 231 11.37 -3.39 2.34
CA SER A 231 11.94 -2.40 1.42
C SER A 231 11.48 -0.97 1.70
N ARG A 232 10.22 -0.76 2.14
CA ARG A 232 9.72 0.55 2.60
C ARG A 232 10.33 0.95 3.93
N ASN A 233 10.46 0.02 4.87
CA ASN A 233 11.11 0.27 6.16
C ASN A 233 12.56 0.74 5.95
N GLN A 234 13.29 0.18 4.99
CA GLN A 234 14.64 0.66 4.65
C GLN A 234 14.67 2.12 4.16
N ILE A 235 13.63 2.61 3.48
CA ILE A 235 13.54 4.04 3.10
C ILE A 235 13.23 4.91 4.32
N GLN A 236 12.34 4.45 5.22
CA GLN A 236 12.10 5.14 6.49
C GLN A 236 13.39 5.22 7.32
N TYR A 237 14.19 4.15 7.37
CA TYR A 237 15.46 4.15 8.09
C TYR A 237 16.47 5.15 7.50
N LEU A 238 16.55 5.30 6.18
CA LEU A 238 17.40 6.35 5.56
C LEU A 238 16.98 7.78 5.95
N LEU A 239 15.69 8.05 6.08
CA LEU A 239 15.19 9.35 6.57
C LEU A 239 15.49 9.53 8.07
N ASP A 240 15.19 8.51 8.87
CA ASP A 240 15.41 8.47 10.31
C ASP A 240 16.90 8.67 10.68
N ASP A 241 17.82 8.02 9.95
CA ASP A 241 19.27 8.09 10.19
C ASP A 241 19.81 9.52 9.98
N GLU A 242 19.32 10.24 8.96
CA GLU A 242 19.72 11.64 8.72
C GLU A 242 19.01 12.64 9.65
N ILE A 243 17.81 12.30 10.16
CA ILE A 243 17.17 13.05 11.28
C ILE A 243 18.02 12.91 12.55
N ASP A 244 18.47 11.70 12.90
CA ASP A 244 19.36 11.48 14.05
C ASP A 244 20.68 12.24 13.87
N ALA A 245 21.27 12.22 12.67
CA ALA A 245 22.50 12.95 12.35
C ALA A 245 22.33 14.47 12.53
N ALA A 246 21.25 15.05 12.01
CA ALA A 246 20.95 16.47 12.13
C ALA A 246 20.68 16.91 13.59
N ILE A 247 20.15 16.01 14.43
CA ILE A 247 20.02 16.23 15.89
C ILE A 247 21.40 16.17 16.57
N ALA A 248 22.26 15.22 16.19
CA ALA A 248 23.62 15.11 16.73
C ALA A 248 24.52 16.30 16.33
N GLU A 249 24.28 16.88 15.14
CA GLU A 249 24.86 18.15 14.67
C GLU A 249 24.30 19.38 15.42
N GLY A 250 23.27 19.22 16.27
CA GLY A 250 22.60 20.31 16.99
C GLY A 250 21.71 21.20 16.11
N SER A 251 21.44 20.77 14.87
CA SER A 251 20.72 21.57 13.86
C SER A 251 19.20 21.39 13.94
N LEU A 252 18.71 20.23 14.38
CA LEU A 252 17.29 19.97 14.65
C LEU A 252 17.01 19.83 16.15
N THR A 253 15.83 20.29 16.58
CA THR A 253 15.46 20.41 18.01
C THR A 253 14.28 19.52 18.43
N THR A 254 13.70 18.73 17.52
CA THR A 254 12.52 17.90 17.82
C THR A 254 12.74 16.91 18.97
N ARG A 255 11.73 16.82 19.86
CA ARG A 255 11.67 15.84 20.96
C ARG A 255 11.08 14.49 20.53
N HIS A 256 10.60 14.37 19.28
CA HIS A 256 9.86 13.21 18.79
C HIS A 256 10.34 12.78 17.37
N PRO A 257 11.65 12.52 17.15
CA PRO A 257 12.20 12.30 15.81
C PRO A 257 11.52 11.17 15.02
N ARG A 258 11.19 10.04 15.67
CA ARG A 258 10.55 8.88 15.02
C ARG A 258 9.09 9.11 14.65
N ASP A 259 8.39 9.95 15.39
CA ASP A 259 7.00 10.29 15.10
C ASP A 259 6.93 11.36 14.00
N ALA A 260 7.85 12.33 14.02
CA ALA A 260 8.04 13.31 12.96
C ALA A 260 8.46 12.64 11.64
N GLY A 261 9.50 11.79 11.65
CA GLY A 261 9.95 11.05 10.47
C GLY A 261 8.85 10.18 9.84
N ARG A 262 8.01 9.54 10.67
CA ARG A 262 6.84 8.79 10.19
C ARG A 262 5.74 9.70 9.63
N ALA A 263 5.49 10.86 10.24
CA ALA A 263 4.54 11.84 9.71
C ALA A 263 5.00 12.41 8.36
N ILE A 264 6.30 12.68 8.20
CA ILE A 264 6.94 13.15 6.97
C ILE A 264 6.77 12.13 5.83
N SER A 265 7.06 10.85 6.07
CA SER A 265 6.80 9.78 5.09
C SER A 265 5.31 9.63 4.78
N THR A 266 4.44 9.81 5.79
CA THR A 266 2.97 9.70 5.62
C THR A 266 2.41 10.82 4.74
N MET A 267 2.86 12.07 4.92
CA MET A 267 2.42 13.16 4.04
C MET A 267 2.87 12.95 2.60
N CYS A 268 4.12 12.49 2.38
CA CYS A 268 4.63 12.21 1.03
C CYS A 268 3.87 11.06 0.35
N THR A 269 3.62 9.96 1.07
CA THR A 269 2.85 8.81 0.53
C THR A 269 1.37 9.11 0.28
N SER A 270 0.85 10.23 0.83
CA SER A 270 -0.52 10.70 0.60
C SER A 270 -0.68 11.56 -0.66
N LEU A 271 0.41 12.14 -1.20
CA LEU A 271 0.41 12.95 -2.43
C LEU A 271 -0.38 12.35 -3.60
N PRO A 272 -0.28 11.04 -3.92
CA PRO A 272 -0.95 10.48 -5.10
C PRO A 272 -2.48 10.52 -5.06
N GLN A 273 -3.06 10.71 -3.87
CA GLN A 273 -4.51 10.70 -3.65
C GLN A 273 -5.20 12.01 -4.05
N TRP A 274 -4.46 13.12 -4.07
CA TRP A 274 -5.02 14.47 -4.27
C TRP A 274 -4.21 15.35 -5.22
N PHE A 275 -2.91 15.06 -5.45
CA PHE A 275 -2.10 15.83 -6.39
C PHE A 275 -2.60 15.71 -7.83
N ARG A 276 -2.58 16.82 -8.56
CA ARG A 276 -3.02 16.95 -9.94
C ARG A 276 -1.94 17.64 -10.77
N ILE A 277 -1.49 16.99 -11.84
CA ILE A 277 -0.48 17.53 -12.75
C ILE A 277 -0.99 18.72 -13.58
N ASP A 278 -2.31 18.81 -13.77
CA ASP A 278 -3.03 19.95 -14.36
C ASP A 278 -3.52 20.97 -13.29
N GLY A 279 -3.03 20.83 -12.06
CA GLY A 279 -3.35 21.71 -10.94
C GLY A 279 -2.53 23.01 -10.90
N PRO A 280 -2.73 23.85 -9.87
CA PRO A 280 -2.06 25.15 -9.74
C PRO A 280 -0.57 25.06 -9.34
N SER A 281 -0.10 23.89 -8.90
CA SER A 281 1.27 23.66 -8.43
C SER A 281 1.94 22.54 -9.21
N SER A 282 3.15 22.78 -9.69
CA SER A 282 4.02 21.75 -10.27
C SER A 282 4.52 20.74 -9.22
N PRO A 283 4.95 19.53 -9.65
CA PRO A 283 5.64 18.57 -8.80
C PRO A 283 6.79 19.19 -7.99
N GLU A 284 7.59 20.05 -8.63
CA GLU A 284 8.77 20.69 -8.06
C GLU A 284 8.41 21.71 -6.98
N GLN A 285 7.36 22.51 -7.20
CA GLN A 285 6.85 23.44 -6.18
C GLN A 285 6.32 22.68 -4.95
N ILE A 286 5.57 21.59 -5.17
CA ILE A 286 5.07 20.74 -4.09
C ILE A 286 6.22 20.07 -3.33
N ALA A 287 7.25 19.59 -4.02
CA ALA A 287 8.39 18.94 -3.38
C ALA A 287 9.22 19.91 -2.52
N ALA A 288 9.48 21.12 -3.02
CA ALA A 288 10.15 22.17 -2.24
C ALA A 288 9.34 22.60 -1.01
N GLU A 289 8.02 22.71 -1.14
CA GLU A 289 7.13 23.01 -0.01
C GLU A 289 7.07 21.86 1.01
N TYR A 290 7.04 20.60 0.57
CA TYR A 290 7.05 19.43 1.44
C TYR A 290 8.37 19.28 2.21
N ALA A 291 9.51 19.57 1.58
CA ALA A 291 10.80 19.62 2.26
C ALA A 291 10.80 20.69 3.37
N ARG A 292 10.26 21.89 3.09
CA ARG A 292 10.11 22.94 4.10
C ARG A 292 9.19 22.51 5.26
N PHE A 293 8.01 21.94 4.98
CA PHE A 293 7.12 21.43 6.02
C PHE A 293 7.76 20.35 6.90
N ALA A 294 8.59 19.48 6.32
CA ALA A 294 9.32 18.47 7.08
C ALA A 294 10.33 19.10 8.06
N LEU A 295 11.12 20.07 7.60
CA LEU A 295 12.11 20.75 8.44
C LEU A 295 11.45 21.63 9.51
N ASP A 296 10.35 22.32 9.18
CA ASP A 296 9.52 23.07 10.13
C ASP A 296 8.98 22.15 11.24
N LEU A 297 8.47 20.97 10.88
CA LEU A 297 7.97 19.95 11.83
C LEU A 297 9.08 19.37 12.73
N LEU A 298 10.32 19.32 12.23
CA LEU A 298 11.49 18.84 12.98
C LEU A 298 12.12 19.93 13.87
N GLY A 299 11.62 21.17 13.82
CA GLY A 299 12.12 22.28 14.61
C GLY A 299 13.53 22.70 14.18
N GLN A 300 13.71 22.97 12.88
CA GLN A 300 14.85 23.75 12.41
C GLN A 300 14.88 25.13 13.12
N GLY A 301 16.07 25.58 13.53
CA GLY A 301 16.28 26.82 14.28
C GLY A 301 16.46 28.06 13.40
#